data_AF-A0A2V8WTB1-F1
#
_entry.id   AF-A0A2V8WTB1-F1
#
_cell.length_a   1.000
_cell.length_b   1.000
_cell.length_c   1.000
_cell.angle_alpha   90.00
_cell.angle_beta   90.00
_cell.angle_gamma   90.00
#
_symmetry.space_group_name_H-M   'P 1'
#
loop_
_entity.id
_entity.type
_entity.pdbx_description
1 polymer ?
#
loop_
_entity_poly.entity_id
_entity_poly.type
_entity_poly.pdbx_seq_one_letter_code
_entity_poly.pdbx_strand_id
1 'polypeptide(L)'
;MEDVEIQEWLESLDSVLESSGPEVAAEILERLRVHAAVSGIDLPFSANTPYANTIPARLQPLFPGDQELDRRIKSLIRWNALAMVVRANRVEHNIGGHISTYASAATLYEVGFNHFFRARTDEFEGDTVYFQGHAAPGIYARAFLEGRLSAQQLEHFRRELKPGGGLSSYPHPWLMPDFWEFPTVSMGLSPLMAIYQARFNSYLENRGMKPVTDAKVWAFIGDGETDEPESLGAITLASRERLDNL
;
A
#
# COMPACT_ATOMS: atom_id res chain seq x y z
N MET A 1 -17.56 37.84 -0.01
CA MET A 1 -17.02 37.67 -1.37
C MET A 1 -18.20 37.35 -2.24
N GLU A 2 -18.39 38.07 -3.33
CA GLU A 2 -19.38 37.65 -4.32
C GLU A 2 -18.82 36.41 -5.01
N ASP A 3 -19.54 35.30 -4.94
CA ASP A 3 -19.13 34.02 -5.52
C ASP A 3 -18.82 34.12 -7.03
N VAL A 4 -19.35 35.16 -7.70
CA VAL A 4 -19.11 35.47 -9.11
C VAL A 4 -17.65 35.78 -9.41
N GLU A 5 -16.98 36.60 -8.59
CA GLU A 5 -15.59 37.00 -8.85
C GLU A 5 -14.66 35.78 -8.72
N ILE A 6 -14.85 34.95 -7.69
CA ILE A 6 -14.09 33.71 -7.52
C ILE A 6 -14.30 32.79 -8.72
N GLN A 7 -15.55 32.67 -9.19
CA GLN A 7 -15.88 31.84 -10.34
C GLN A 7 -15.20 32.33 -11.63
N GLU A 8 -15.17 33.64 -11.89
CA GLU A 8 -14.47 34.22 -13.04
C GLU A 8 -12.95 33.94 -13.01
N TRP A 9 -12.33 34.00 -11.83
CA TRP A 9 -10.92 33.64 -11.66
C TRP A 9 -10.66 32.14 -11.90
N LEU A 10 -11.55 31.26 -11.44
CA LEU A 10 -11.46 29.82 -11.69
C LEU A 10 -11.64 29.50 -13.17
N GLU A 11 -12.64 30.07 -13.84
CA GLU A 11 -12.88 29.89 -15.26
C GLU A 11 -11.71 30.42 -16.12
N SER A 12 -11.09 31.53 -15.70
CA SER A 12 -9.89 32.05 -16.35
C SER A 12 -8.71 31.07 -16.22
N LEU A 13 -8.52 30.47 -15.05
CA LEU A 13 -7.48 29.45 -14.84
C LEU A 13 -7.74 28.19 -15.68
N ASP A 14 -8.99 27.73 -15.73
CA ASP A 14 -9.39 26.57 -16.56
C ASP A 14 -9.14 26.84 -18.05
N SER A 15 -9.48 28.04 -18.54
CA SER A 15 -9.20 28.47 -19.91
C SER A 15 -7.70 28.46 -20.24
N VAL A 16 -6.85 28.90 -19.30
CA VAL A 16 -5.38 28.82 -19.47
C VAL A 16 -4.90 27.38 -19.49
N LEU A 17 -5.43 26.52 -18.60
CA LEU A 17 -5.09 25.10 -18.56
C LEU A 17 -5.43 24.40 -19.88
N GLU A 18 -6.58 24.70 -20.47
CA GLU A 18 -7.02 24.13 -21.74
C GLU A 18 -6.24 24.68 -22.95
N SER A 19 -5.95 25.98 -22.99
CA SER A 19 -5.34 26.64 -24.15
C SER A 19 -3.80 26.61 -24.16
N SER A 20 -3.19 26.76 -22.99
CA SER A 20 -1.75 27.02 -22.82
C SER A 20 -1.03 25.95 -22.01
N GLY A 21 -1.78 25.05 -21.36
CA GLY A 21 -1.24 23.90 -20.64
C GLY A 21 -0.83 24.17 -19.19
N PRO A 22 -0.46 23.11 -18.45
CA PRO A 22 -0.23 23.17 -17.00
C PRO A 22 1.02 23.97 -16.59
N GLU A 23 2.05 24.00 -17.43
CA GLU A 23 3.31 24.70 -17.14
C GLU A 23 3.08 26.23 -17.08
N VAL A 24 2.32 26.77 -18.03
CA VAL A 24 1.95 28.20 -18.07
C VAL A 24 1.02 28.56 -16.92
N ALA A 25 0.03 27.71 -16.62
CA ALA A 25 -0.86 27.92 -15.48
C ALA A 25 -0.09 27.97 -14.15
N ALA A 26 0.89 27.07 -13.96
CA ALA A 26 1.74 27.07 -12.77
C ALA A 26 2.59 28.34 -12.66
N GLU A 27 3.15 28.83 -13.78
CA GLU A 27 3.89 30.09 -13.80
C GLU A 27 3.00 31.30 -13.41
N ILE A 28 1.77 31.36 -13.93
CA ILE A 28 0.82 32.42 -13.58
C ILE A 28 0.48 32.39 -12.09
N LEU A 29 0.16 31.21 -11.54
CA LEU A 29 -0.14 31.05 -10.11
C LEU A 29 1.04 31.46 -9.23
N GLU A 30 2.27 31.11 -9.61
CA GLU A 30 3.47 31.52 -8.87
C GLU A 30 3.69 33.04 -8.93
N ARG A 31 3.48 33.67 -10.09
CA ARG A 31 3.55 35.13 -10.22
C ARG A 31 2.48 35.83 -9.40
N LEU A 32 1.25 35.32 -9.36
CA LEU A 32 0.17 35.84 -8.52
C LEU A 32 0.53 35.71 -7.03
N ARG A 33 1.08 34.56 -6.62
CA ARG A 33 1.55 34.33 -5.25
C ARG A 33 2.64 35.32 -4.84
N VAL A 34 3.64 35.53 -5.71
CA VAL A 34 4.72 36.51 -5.49
C VAL A 34 4.15 37.94 -5.42
N HIS A 35 3.22 38.30 -6.31
CA HIS A 35 2.59 39.62 -6.30
C HIS A 35 1.78 39.87 -5.03
N ALA A 36 1.04 38.87 -4.54
CA ALA A 36 0.31 38.92 -3.28
C ALA A 36 1.27 39.13 -2.10
N ALA A 37 2.36 38.37 -2.04
CA ALA A 37 3.37 38.49 -0.99
C ALA A 37 4.03 39.87 -0.97
N VAL A 38 4.43 40.40 -2.14
CA VAL A 38 4.99 41.77 -2.26
C VAL A 38 3.97 42.84 -1.86
N SER A 39 2.68 42.57 -2.08
CA SER A 39 1.57 43.45 -1.68
C SER A 39 1.20 43.33 -0.19
N GLY A 40 1.96 42.56 0.60
CA GLY A 40 1.72 42.38 2.04
C GLY A 40 0.60 41.39 2.37
N ILE A 41 0.13 40.60 1.40
CA ILE A 41 -0.82 39.51 1.63
C ILE A 41 -0.02 38.26 1.99
N ASP A 42 -0.01 37.90 3.27
CA ASP A 42 0.65 36.69 3.74
C ASP A 42 -0.24 35.47 3.46
N LEU A 43 0.14 34.69 2.46
CA LEU A 43 -0.53 33.43 2.14
C LEU A 43 0.10 32.32 3.01
N PRO A 44 -0.64 31.66 3.90
CA PRO A 44 -0.08 30.61 4.74
C PRO A 44 0.48 29.49 3.86
N PHE A 45 1.75 29.13 4.08
CA PHE A 45 2.31 27.93 3.47
C PHE A 45 1.55 26.71 4.00
N SER A 46 0.79 26.05 3.11
CA SER A 46 0.17 24.76 3.42
C SER A 46 1.04 23.66 2.82
N ALA A 47 1.63 22.83 3.69
CA ALA A 47 2.21 21.55 3.27
C ALA A 47 1.13 20.55 2.83
N ASN A 48 -0.14 20.82 3.14
CA ASN A 48 -1.27 19.98 2.75
C ASN A 48 -1.77 20.40 1.37
N THR A 49 -1.83 19.44 0.45
CA THR A 49 -2.52 19.58 -0.83
C THR A 49 -4.04 19.53 -0.63
N PRO A 50 -4.85 19.99 -1.60
CA PRO A 50 -6.29 19.82 -1.55
C PRO A 50 -6.71 18.35 -1.32
N TYR A 51 -7.88 18.15 -0.71
CA TYR A 51 -8.45 16.81 -0.49
C TYR A 51 -9.05 16.25 -1.79
N ALA A 52 -8.16 15.94 -2.74
CA ALA A 52 -8.43 15.43 -4.07
C ALA A 52 -7.30 14.49 -4.52
N ASN A 53 -7.52 13.76 -5.61
CA ASN A 53 -6.50 12.86 -6.16
C ASN A 53 -5.27 13.66 -6.63
N THR A 54 -4.08 13.24 -6.18
CA THR A 54 -2.80 13.83 -6.62
C THR A 54 -2.58 13.69 -8.13
N ILE A 55 -3.01 12.56 -8.72
CA ILE A 55 -2.95 12.31 -10.17
C ILE A 55 -4.32 12.65 -10.77
N PRO A 56 -4.45 13.71 -11.59
CA PRO A 56 -5.71 14.06 -12.24
C PRO A 56 -6.04 13.06 -13.36
N ALA A 57 -7.34 12.94 -13.69
CA ALA A 57 -7.82 11.99 -14.70
C ALA A 57 -7.10 12.10 -16.06
N ARG A 58 -6.73 13.31 -16.48
CA ARG A 58 -5.99 13.55 -17.74
C ARG A 58 -4.57 12.98 -17.76
N LEU A 59 -3.97 12.77 -16.59
CA LEU A 59 -2.63 12.17 -16.42
C LEU A 59 -2.73 10.70 -16.00
N GLN A 60 -3.93 10.16 -15.82
CA GLN A 60 -4.12 8.78 -15.42
C GLN A 60 -3.74 7.85 -16.59
N PRO A 61 -2.83 6.89 -16.38
CA PRO A 61 -2.50 5.91 -17.41
C PRO A 61 -3.70 4.98 -17.67
N LEU A 62 -3.71 4.37 -18.86
CA LEU A 62 -4.65 3.30 -19.15
C LEU A 62 -4.40 2.11 -18.20
N PHE A 63 -5.48 1.54 -17.68
CA PHE A 63 -5.36 0.35 -16.82
C PHE A 63 -4.90 -0.85 -17.66
N PRO A 64 -3.82 -1.55 -17.28
CA PRO A 64 -3.19 -2.56 -18.14
C PRO A 64 -3.94 -3.91 -18.18
N GLY A 65 -4.82 -4.18 -17.20
CA GLY A 65 -5.50 -5.47 -17.06
C GLY A 65 -6.98 -5.48 -17.49
N ASP A 66 -7.60 -6.67 -17.38
CA ASP A 66 -9.05 -6.83 -17.49
C ASP A 66 -9.71 -6.56 -16.13
N GLN A 67 -10.34 -5.39 -16.02
CA GLN A 67 -10.98 -4.95 -14.77
C GLN A 67 -12.13 -5.85 -14.33
N GLU A 68 -12.85 -6.48 -15.27
CA GLU A 68 -13.97 -7.35 -14.94
C GLU A 68 -13.47 -8.70 -14.40
N LEU A 69 -12.40 -9.24 -15.00
CA LEU A 69 -11.73 -10.43 -14.48
C LEU A 69 -11.11 -10.16 -13.09
N ASP A 70 -10.39 -9.04 -12.94
CA ASP A 70 -9.81 -8.62 -11.65
C ASP A 70 -10.89 -8.48 -10.57
N ARG A 71 -12.05 -7.91 -10.91
CA ARG A 71 -13.20 -7.79 -10.00
C ARG A 71 -13.76 -9.15 -9.59
N ARG A 72 -13.85 -10.11 -10.51
CA ARG A 72 -14.34 -11.46 -10.23
C ARG A 72 -13.38 -12.22 -9.32
N ILE A 73 -12.09 -12.21 -9.62
CA ILE A 73 -11.05 -12.84 -8.79
C ILE A 73 -11.05 -12.24 -7.38
N LYS A 74 -11.00 -10.89 -7.27
CA LYS A 74 -11.09 -10.19 -5.98
C LYS A 74 -12.32 -10.59 -5.17
N SER A 75 -13.47 -10.74 -5.82
CA SER A 75 -14.72 -11.14 -5.15
C SER A 75 -14.64 -12.55 -4.56
N LEU A 76 -14.00 -13.48 -5.27
CA LEU A 76 -13.75 -14.84 -4.76
C LEU A 76 -12.79 -14.83 -3.56
N ILE A 77 -11.73 -14.02 -3.63
CA ILE A 77 -10.76 -13.89 -2.52
C ILE A 77 -11.45 -13.31 -1.27
N ARG A 78 -12.24 -12.23 -1.44
CA ARG A 78 -13.02 -11.64 -0.35
C ARG A 78 -14.00 -12.64 0.27
N TRP A 79 -14.68 -13.44 -0.55
CA TRP A 79 -15.58 -14.49 -0.08
C TRP A 79 -14.85 -15.54 0.75
N ASN A 80 -13.75 -16.08 0.24
CA ASN A 80 -12.97 -17.09 0.92
C ASN A 80 -12.37 -16.56 2.25
N ALA A 81 -11.88 -15.32 2.26
CA ALA A 81 -11.37 -14.68 3.47
C ALA A 81 -12.46 -14.56 4.56
N LEU A 82 -13.66 -14.08 4.18
CA LEU A 82 -14.81 -14.01 5.07
C LEU A 82 -15.22 -15.40 5.57
N ALA A 83 -15.39 -16.36 4.66
CA ALA A 83 -15.86 -17.71 4.98
C ALA A 83 -14.91 -18.42 5.94
N MET A 84 -13.59 -18.27 5.74
CA MET A 84 -12.56 -18.84 6.61
C MET A 84 -12.69 -18.32 8.06
N VAL A 85 -12.78 -17.00 8.24
CA VAL A 85 -12.90 -16.39 9.59
C VAL A 85 -14.23 -16.77 10.25
N VAL A 86 -15.34 -16.69 9.52
CA VAL A 86 -16.67 -17.06 10.04
C VAL A 86 -16.72 -18.53 10.44
N ARG A 87 -16.18 -19.43 9.60
CA ARG A 87 -16.11 -20.86 9.91
C ARG A 87 -15.28 -21.13 11.16
N ALA A 88 -14.11 -20.50 11.29
CA ALA A 88 -13.25 -20.67 12.44
C ALA A 88 -14.00 -20.34 13.75
N ASN A 89 -14.71 -19.20 13.78
CA ASN A 89 -15.49 -18.76 14.94
C ASN A 89 -16.77 -19.56 15.20
N ARG A 90 -17.30 -20.28 14.19
CA ARG A 90 -18.41 -21.23 14.38
C ARG A 90 -17.96 -22.56 14.99
N VAL A 91 -16.76 -23.01 14.65
CA VAL A 91 -16.21 -24.28 15.16
C VAL A 91 -15.62 -24.11 16.56
N GLU A 92 -14.97 -22.98 16.81
CA GLU A 92 -14.29 -22.72 18.07
C GLU A 92 -14.53 -21.26 18.49
N HIS A 93 -15.17 -21.09 19.64
CA HIS A 93 -15.47 -19.78 20.18
C HIS A 93 -14.17 -19.03 20.55
N ASN A 94 -14.18 -17.70 20.37
CA ASN A 94 -13.07 -16.80 20.74
C ASN A 94 -11.76 -17.00 19.97
N ILE A 95 -11.77 -17.71 18.84
CA ILE A 95 -10.56 -17.85 18.01
C ILE A 95 -10.18 -16.55 17.29
N GLY A 96 -11.18 -15.68 17.04
CA GLY A 96 -11.03 -14.37 16.45
C GLY A 96 -10.71 -14.40 14.95
N GLY A 97 -10.12 -13.31 14.46
CA GLY A 97 -9.84 -13.09 13.05
C GLY A 97 -10.53 -11.84 12.53
N HIS A 98 -9.85 -11.11 11.64
CA HIS A 98 -10.32 -9.82 11.12
C HIS A 98 -10.88 -10.00 9.71
N ILE A 99 -12.02 -9.36 9.45
CA ILE A 99 -12.67 -9.38 8.13
C ILE A 99 -12.54 -8.00 7.46
N SER A 100 -12.76 -6.94 8.24
CA SER A 100 -12.86 -5.57 7.73
C SER A 100 -11.56 -5.03 7.15
N THR A 101 -10.41 -5.34 7.75
CA THR A 101 -9.10 -4.86 7.31
C THR A 101 -8.78 -5.28 5.87
N TYR A 102 -8.90 -6.57 5.55
CA TYR A 102 -8.69 -7.00 4.17
C TYR A 102 -9.83 -6.49 3.26
N ALA A 103 -11.07 -6.45 3.74
CA ALA A 103 -12.18 -5.97 2.91
C ALA A 103 -12.04 -4.51 2.45
N SER A 104 -11.46 -3.62 3.27
CA SER A 104 -11.19 -2.22 2.89
C SER A 104 -9.99 -2.11 1.96
N ALA A 105 -8.93 -2.91 2.17
CA ALA A 105 -7.70 -2.87 1.39
C ALA A 105 -7.66 -3.83 0.19
N ALA A 106 -8.70 -4.64 -0.05
CA ALA A 106 -8.67 -5.73 -1.03
C ALA A 106 -8.29 -5.23 -2.43
N THR A 107 -8.89 -4.13 -2.90
CA THR A 107 -8.55 -3.60 -4.23
C THR A 107 -7.08 -3.18 -4.31
N LEU A 108 -6.52 -2.58 -3.25
CA LEU A 108 -5.12 -2.16 -3.22
C LEU A 108 -4.18 -3.38 -3.31
N TYR A 109 -4.43 -4.41 -2.51
CA TYR A 109 -3.65 -5.65 -2.56
C TYR A 109 -3.79 -6.35 -3.91
N GLU A 110 -4.99 -6.48 -4.47
CA GLU A 110 -5.19 -7.20 -5.73
C GLU A 110 -4.58 -6.46 -6.92
N VAL A 111 -4.62 -5.12 -6.94
CA VAL A 111 -3.84 -4.33 -7.92
C VAL A 111 -2.35 -4.59 -7.74
N GLY A 112 -1.87 -4.60 -6.50
CA GLY A 112 -0.48 -4.94 -6.16
C GLY A 112 -0.08 -6.32 -6.71
N PHE A 113 -0.84 -7.36 -6.40
CA PHE A 113 -0.56 -8.72 -6.87
C PHE A 113 -0.64 -8.90 -8.38
N ASN A 114 -1.58 -8.25 -9.06
CA ASN A 114 -1.77 -8.47 -10.49
C ASN A 114 -0.80 -7.64 -11.35
N HIS A 115 -0.32 -6.50 -10.85
CA HIS A 115 0.37 -5.51 -11.69
C HIS A 115 1.70 -4.97 -11.12
N PHE A 116 2.04 -5.23 -9.85
CA PHE A 116 3.22 -4.62 -9.22
C PHE A 116 4.14 -5.61 -8.51
N PHE A 117 3.63 -6.46 -7.62
CA PHE A 117 4.45 -7.35 -6.81
C PHE A 117 5.11 -8.42 -7.68
N ARG A 118 6.44 -8.45 -7.62
CA ARG A 118 7.24 -9.45 -8.34
C ARG A 118 7.78 -10.46 -7.35
N ALA A 119 7.44 -11.73 -7.55
CA ALA A 119 8.00 -12.82 -6.78
C ALA A 119 9.48 -13.04 -7.12
N ARG A 120 10.22 -13.65 -6.19
CA ARG A 120 11.59 -14.10 -6.43
C ARG A 120 11.64 -15.12 -7.57
N THR A 121 12.62 -14.95 -8.45
CA THR A 121 12.97 -15.90 -9.53
C THR A 121 14.46 -16.21 -9.47
N ASP A 122 14.98 -16.98 -10.44
CA ASP A 122 16.42 -17.24 -10.54
C ASP A 122 17.22 -15.97 -10.88
N GLU A 123 16.59 -14.98 -11.53
CA GLU A 123 17.22 -13.75 -12.03
C GLU A 123 16.80 -12.49 -11.25
N PHE A 124 15.75 -12.58 -10.42
CA PHE A 124 15.19 -11.45 -9.69
C PHE A 124 15.01 -11.80 -8.21
N GLU A 125 15.48 -10.94 -7.31
CA GLU A 125 15.48 -11.22 -5.86
C GLU A 125 14.07 -11.26 -5.24
N GLY A 126 13.08 -10.64 -5.89
CA GLY A 126 11.72 -10.50 -5.39
C GLY A 126 11.50 -9.14 -4.72
N ASP A 127 10.29 -8.60 -4.84
CA ASP A 127 9.87 -7.46 -4.04
C ASP A 127 9.62 -7.92 -2.59
N THR A 128 9.97 -7.07 -1.64
CA THR A 128 9.75 -7.31 -0.21
C THR A 128 8.40 -6.71 0.18
N VAL A 129 7.44 -7.51 0.63
CA VAL A 129 6.10 -7.01 0.98
C VAL A 129 5.78 -7.21 2.47
N TYR A 130 5.74 -6.12 3.22
CA TYR A 130 5.26 -6.10 4.60
C TYR A 130 3.73 -6.00 4.60
N PHE A 131 3.06 -7.14 4.46
CA PHE A 131 1.59 -7.24 4.54
C PHE A 131 1.09 -6.83 5.92
N GLN A 132 -0.01 -6.08 6.00
CA GLN A 132 -0.63 -5.78 7.28
C GLN A 132 -1.10 -7.07 7.96
N GLY A 133 -0.70 -7.29 9.23
CA GLY A 133 -0.94 -8.58 9.90
C GLY A 133 -2.41 -8.99 9.90
N HIS A 134 -3.31 -8.05 10.18
CA HIS A 134 -4.76 -8.29 10.21
C HIS A 134 -5.38 -8.57 8.82
N ALA A 135 -4.65 -8.35 7.72
CA ALA A 135 -5.08 -8.70 6.38
C ALA A 135 -4.73 -10.15 5.98
N ALA A 136 -4.03 -10.91 6.85
CA ALA A 136 -3.63 -12.30 6.59
C ALA A 136 -4.74 -13.21 6.04
N PRO A 137 -6.02 -13.12 6.48
CA PRO A 137 -7.08 -13.93 5.89
C PRO A 137 -7.26 -13.77 4.38
N GLY A 138 -7.05 -12.56 3.84
CA GLY A 138 -7.11 -12.30 2.41
C GLY A 138 -5.94 -12.92 1.65
N ILE A 139 -4.74 -12.86 2.23
CA ILE A 139 -3.53 -13.45 1.63
C ILE A 139 -3.65 -14.97 1.55
N TYR A 140 -4.17 -15.62 2.61
CA TYR A 140 -4.47 -17.05 2.57
C TYR A 140 -5.57 -17.39 1.56
N ALA A 141 -6.61 -16.58 1.48
CA ALA A 141 -7.69 -16.78 0.52
C ALA A 141 -7.20 -16.69 -0.93
N ARG A 142 -6.27 -15.78 -1.23
CA ARG A 142 -5.60 -15.71 -2.53
C ARG A 142 -4.73 -16.93 -2.77
N ALA A 143 -3.86 -17.28 -1.82
CA ALA A 143 -2.99 -18.45 -1.93
C ALA A 143 -3.76 -19.76 -2.13
N PHE A 144 -4.96 -19.88 -1.55
CA PHE A 144 -5.87 -20.99 -1.81
C PHE A 144 -6.38 -21.03 -3.26
N LEU A 145 -6.80 -19.88 -3.82
CA LEU A 145 -7.21 -19.81 -5.22
C LEU A 145 -6.06 -20.08 -6.19
N GLU A 146 -4.83 -19.73 -5.80
CA GLU A 146 -3.59 -20.07 -6.54
C GLU A 146 -3.19 -21.55 -6.38
N GLY A 147 -3.90 -22.34 -5.57
CA GLY A 147 -3.60 -23.75 -5.32
C GLY A 147 -2.40 -24.00 -4.40
N ARG A 148 -1.89 -22.96 -3.72
CA ARG A 148 -0.74 -23.06 -2.79
C ARG A 148 -1.14 -23.52 -1.39
N LEU A 149 -2.40 -23.33 -1.01
CA LEU A 149 -2.98 -23.80 0.24
C LEU A 149 -4.14 -24.76 -0.03
N SER A 150 -4.25 -25.79 0.79
CA SER A 150 -5.35 -26.75 0.74
C SER A 150 -6.60 -26.23 1.46
N ALA A 151 -7.77 -26.77 1.11
CA ALA A 151 -9.00 -26.49 1.84
C ALA A 151 -8.85 -26.83 3.34
N GLN A 152 -8.19 -27.96 3.67
CA GLN A 152 -7.95 -28.37 5.06
C GLN A 152 -7.18 -27.31 5.86
N GLN A 153 -6.15 -26.68 5.27
CA GLN A 153 -5.40 -25.62 5.95
C GLN A 153 -6.29 -24.40 6.25
N LEU A 154 -7.14 -23.99 5.31
CA LEU A 154 -8.10 -22.91 5.53
C LEU A 154 -9.11 -23.27 6.63
N GLU A 155 -9.56 -24.53 6.64
CA GLU A 155 -10.43 -25.05 7.70
C GLU A 155 -9.77 -25.06 9.07
N HIS A 156 -8.43 -25.08 9.13
CA HIS A 156 -7.61 -25.03 10.34
C HIS A 156 -7.01 -23.64 10.59
N PHE A 157 -7.55 -22.57 9.99
CA PHE A 157 -7.14 -21.20 10.31
C PHE A 157 -7.15 -20.97 11.84
N ARG A 158 -6.02 -20.43 12.34
CA ARG A 158 -5.68 -20.22 13.76
C ARG A 158 -5.58 -21.48 14.63
N ARG A 159 -5.50 -22.66 14.02
CA ARG A 159 -5.44 -23.98 14.70
C ARG A 159 -4.30 -24.81 14.13
N GLU A 160 -3.11 -24.27 14.28
CA GLU A 160 -1.87 -24.76 13.64
C GLU A 160 -1.46 -26.16 14.12
N LEU A 161 -1.87 -26.54 15.33
CA LEU A 161 -1.56 -27.85 15.92
C LEU A 161 -2.56 -28.96 15.55
N LYS A 162 -3.56 -28.68 14.70
CA LYS A 162 -4.49 -29.72 14.23
C LYS A 162 -3.73 -30.74 13.35
N PRO A 163 -4.12 -32.03 13.37
CA PRO A 163 -3.59 -33.00 12.43
C PRO A 163 -3.75 -32.51 10.98
N GLY A 164 -2.68 -32.54 10.19
CA GLY A 164 -2.64 -31.96 8.84
C GLY A 164 -2.21 -30.48 8.79
N GLY A 165 -1.86 -29.88 9.93
CA GLY A 165 -1.38 -28.50 10.02
C GLY A 165 -2.51 -27.46 9.90
N GLY A 166 -2.17 -26.19 10.10
CA GLY A 166 -3.10 -25.07 9.99
C GLY A 166 -2.40 -23.78 9.59
N LEU A 167 -3.13 -22.67 9.64
CA LEU A 167 -2.62 -21.36 9.26
C LEU A 167 -2.44 -20.48 10.48
N SER A 168 -1.29 -19.81 10.58
CA SER A 168 -1.03 -18.84 11.64
C SER A 168 -2.01 -17.68 11.60
N SER A 169 -2.22 -17.06 12.75
CA SER A 169 -3.11 -15.90 12.87
C SER A 169 -2.66 -14.70 12.03
N TYR A 170 -1.35 -14.50 11.92
CA TYR A 170 -0.67 -13.36 11.30
C TYR A 170 0.65 -13.81 10.64
N PRO A 171 1.38 -12.91 9.95
CA PRO A 171 2.70 -13.21 9.39
C PRO A 171 3.72 -13.62 10.45
N HIS A 172 3.95 -14.93 10.57
CA HIS A 172 4.89 -15.52 11.52
C HIS A 172 5.81 -16.51 10.78
N PRO A 173 6.98 -16.05 10.30
CA PRO A 173 7.93 -16.91 9.58
C PRO A 173 8.39 -18.12 10.41
N TRP A 174 8.49 -17.97 11.73
CA TRP A 174 8.82 -19.10 12.61
C TRP A 174 7.77 -20.21 12.57
N LEU A 175 6.48 -19.86 12.41
CA LEU A 175 5.37 -20.81 12.41
C LEU A 175 5.06 -21.34 10.99
N MET A 176 5.28 -20.51 9.96
CA MET A 176 5.09 -20.87 8.55
C MET A 176 6.32 -20.44 7.72
N PRO A 177 7.46 -21.13 7.84
CA PRO A 177 8.74 -20.72 7.25
C PRO A 177 8.75 -20.73 5.72
N ASP A 178 7.87 -21.51 5.09
CA ASP A 178 7.75 -21.61 3.64
C ASP A 178 6.65 -20.70 3.07
N PHE A 179 6.12 -19.76 3.87
CA PHE A 179 5.03 -18.88 3.45
C PHE A 179 5.22 -17.42 3.87
N TRP A 180 5.49 -17.16 5.15
CA TRP A 180 5.63 -15.80 5.67
C TRP A 180 7.10 -15.40 5.78
N GLU A 181 7.40 -14.15 5.42
CA GLU A 181 8.77 -13.62 5.43
C GLU A 181 8.99 -12.56 6.53
N PHE A 182 8.02 -11.64 6.73
CA PHE A 182 8.17 -10.50 7.63
C PHE A 182 7.04 -10.42 8.67
N PRO A 183 7.34 -10.38 9.98
CA PRO A 183 6.33 -10.23 11.02
C PRO A 183 5.88 -8.78 11.17
N THR A 184 4.57 -8.53 11.06
CA THR A 184 4.01 -7.17 10.95
C THR A 184 2.87 -6.85 11.90
N VAL A 185 2.41 -7.82 12.70
CA VAL A 185 1.22 -7.61 13.55
C VAL A 185 1.50 -6.75 14.78
N SER A 186 2.76 -6.64 15.21
CA SER A 186 3.16 -5.62 16.17
C SER A 186 3.27 -4.29 15.44
N MET A 187 2.22 -3.49 15.59
CA MET A 187 2.04 -2.20 14.91
C MET A 187 3.25 -1.28 15.16
N GLY A 188 3.61 -0.49 14.17
CA GLY A 188 4.75 0.44 14.21
C GLY A 188 6.09 -0.18 13.77
N LEU A 189 6.28 -1.48 13.95
CA LEU A 189 7.54 -2.13 13.54
C LEU A 189 7.66 -2.25 12.02
N SER A 190 6.56 -2.52 11.31
CA SER A 190 6.54 -2.72 9.86
C SER A 190 7.12 -1.54 9.06
N PRO A 191 6.62 -0.30 9.21
CA PRO A 191 7.17 0.86 8.50
C PRO A 191 8.64 1.14 8.84
N LEU A 192 9.03 1.04 10.11
CA LEU A 192 10.42 1.21 10.54
C LEU A 192 11.33 0.17 9.87
N MET A 193 10.97 -1.11 9.95
CA MET A 193 11.73 -2.20 9.35
C MET A 193 11.80 -2.05 7.83
N ALA A 194 10.72 -1.65 7.16
CA ALA A 194 10.70 -1.43 5.73
C ALA A 194 11.70 -0.34 5.28
N ILE A 195 11.78 0.78 6.00
CA ILE A 195 12.78 1.83 5.75
C ILE A 195 14.20 1.28 5.86
N TYR A 196 14.49 0.52 6.92
CA TYR A 196 15.82 -0.05 7.13
C TYR A 196 16.13 -1.20 6.17
N GLN A 197 15.13 -1.96 5.72
CA GLN A 197 15.27 -3.00 4.71
C GLN A 197 15.61 -2.38 3.34
N ALA A 198 14.88 -1.33 2.94
CA ALA A 198 15.15 -0.59 1.71
C ALA A 198 16.58 -0.01 1.72
N ARG A 199 16.99 0.59 2.85
CA ARG A 199 18.36 1.06 3.06
C ARG A 199 19.39 -0.07 3.00
N PHE A 200 19.09 -1.22 3.59
CA PHE A 200 20.00 -2.37 3.59
C PHE A 200 20.18 -2.94 2.19
N ASN A 201 19.11 -2.99 1.38
CA ASN A 201 19.18 -3.39 -0.02
C ASN A 201 20.15 -2.47 -0.79
N SER A 202 19.98 -1.15 -0.68
CA SER A 202 20.89 -0.18 -1.31
C SER A 202 22.32 -0.29 -0.77
N TYR A 203 22.49 -0.58 0.52
CA TYR A 203 23.82 -0.82 1.10
C TYR A 203 24.50 -2.03 0.45
N LEU A 204 23.81 -3.16 0.29
CA LEU A 204 24.37 -4.36 -0.32
C LEU A 204 24.78 -4.11 -1.78
N GLU A 205 23.97 -3.36 -2.54
CA GLU A 205 24.28 -2.94 -3.91
C GLU A 205 25.52 -2.06 -3.97
N ASN A 206 25.55 -1.00 -3.16
CA ASN A 206 26.67 -0.05 -3.09
C ASN A 206 27.98 -0.72 -2.64
N ARG A 207 27.88 -1.82 -1.90
CA ARG A 207 29.02 -2.62 -1.45
C ARG A 207 29.43 -3.72 -2.44
N GLY A 208 28.72 -3.88 -3.56
CA GLY A 208 28.96 -4.95 -4.53
C GLY A 208 28.68 -6.36 -3.97
N MET A 209 27.87 -6.46 -2.91
CA MET A 209 27.48 -7.73 -2.29
C MET A 209 26.28 -8.36 -2.97
N LYS A 210 25.47 -7.56 -3.68
CA LYS A 210 24.42 -8.04 -4.60
C LYS A 210 24.38 -7.17 -5.87
N PRO A 211 23.85 -7.68 -7.00
CA PRO A 211 23.60 -6.87 -8.18
C PRO A 211 22.64 -5.72 -7.88
N VAL A 212 22.79 -4.61 -8.60
CA VAL A 212 21.81 -3.52 -8.59
C VAL A 212 20.52 -4.02 -9.24
N THR A 213 19.40 -3.84 -8.56
CA THR A 213 18.07 -4.24 -9.08
C THR A 213 17.08 -3.09 -8.93
N ASP A 214 15.90 -3.26 -9.52
CA ASP A 214 14.76 -2.35 -9.33
C ASP A 214 13.74 -2.92 -8.33
N ALA A 215 14.15 -3.87 -7.48
CA ALA A 215 13.29 -4.49 -6.47
C ALA A 215 12.79 -3.44 -5.46
N LYS A 216 11.53 -3.59 -5.05
CA LYS A 216 10.83 -2.65 -4.18
C LYS A 216 10.54 -3.26 -2.81
N VAL A 217 10.53 -2.41 -1.79
CA VAL A 217 10.05 -2.70 -0.46
C VAL A 217 8.70 -2.03 -0.28
N TRP A 218 7.65 -2.81 -0.03
CA TRP A 218 6.29 -2.31 0.12
C TRP A 218 5.85 -2.42 1.58
N ALA A 219 5.48 -1.30 2.20
CA ALA A 219 4.96 -1.27 3.57
C ALA A 219 3.46 -0.97 3.58
N PHE A 220 2.64 -1.96 3.96
CA PHE A 220 1.20 -1.76 4.14
C PHE A 220 0.89 -1.41 5.58
N ILE A 221 0.49 -0.16 5.81
CA ILE A 221 0.22 0.39 7.14
C ILE A 221 -1.24 0.81 7.28
N GLY A 222 -1.78 0.66 8.49
CA GLY A 222 -3.05 1.29 8.86
C GLY A 222 -2.85 2.77 9.18
N ASP A 223 -3.89 3.58 9.01
CA ASP A 223 -3.89 4.97 9.49
C ASP A 223 -3.71 5.02 11.01
N GLY A 224 -4.46 4.22 11.77
CA GLY A 224 -4.29 4.14 13.23
C GLY A 224 -2.93 3.56 13.69
N GLU A 225 -2.21 2.85 12.82
CA GLU A 225 -0.83 2.41 13.09
C GLU A 225 0.16 3.58 13.13
N THR A 226 -0.16 4.69 12.49
CA THR A 226 0.74 5.85 12.43
C THR A 226 0.85 6.61 13.76
N ASP A 227 0.00 6.30 14.73
CA ASP A 227 0.10 6.80 16.11
C ASP A 227 1.24 6.12 16.90
N GLU A 228 1.71 4.95 16.48
CA GLU A 228 2.90 4.33 17.07
C GLU A 228 4.14 5.17 16.74
N PRO A 229 4.97 5.57 17.73
CA PRO A 229 6.15 6.42 17.48
C PRO A 229 7.10 5.88 16.42
N GLU A 230 7.24 4.56 16.33
CA GLU A 230 8.08 3.85 15.37
C GLU A 230 7.62 4.07 13.93
N SER A 231 6.32 4.27 13.70
CA SER A 231 5.74 4.43 12.36
C SER A 231 6.26 5.64 11.63
N LEU A 232 6.29 6.78 12.30
CA LEU A 232 6.67 8.06 11.71
C LEU A 232 8.06 8.54 12.17
N GLY A 233 8.60 8.00 13.27
CA GLY A 233 9.83 8.50 13.89
C GLY A 233 11.08 8.44 13.00
N ALA A 234 11.10 7.55 12.00
CA ALA A 234 12.25 7.36 11.11
C ALA A 234 12.00 7.79 9.65
N ILE A 235 10.85 8.37 9.29
CA ILE A 235 10.49 8.65 7.88
C ILE A 235 11.49 9.58 7.18
N THR A 236 12.13 10.49 7.93
CA THR A 236 13.14 11.39 7.37
C THR A 236 14.39 10.67 6.87
N LEU A 237 14.66 9.44 7.36
CA LEU A 237 15.78 8.62 6.89
C LEU A 237 15.61 8.24 5.42
N ALA A 238 14.40 7.89 4.99
CA ALA A 238 14.14 7.53 3.60
C ALA A 238 14.51 8.67 2.64
N SER A 239 14.18 9.92 3.01
CA SER A 239 14.57 11.10 2.24
C SER A 239 16.08 11.36 2.27
N ARG A 240 16.73 11.24 3.43
CA ARG A 240 18.18 11.46 3.59
C ARG A 240 19.01 10.48 2.78
N GLU A 241 18.61 9.22 2.76
CA GLU A 241 19.30 8.14 2.05
C GLU A 241 18.81 7.98 0.60
N ARG A 242 17.82 8.79 0.16
CA ARG A 242 17.21 8.77 -1.18
C ARG A 242 16.70 7.37 -1.57
N LEU A 243 15.94 6.75 -0.67
CA LEU A 243 15.37 5.41 -0.88
C LEU A 243 14.21 5.48 -1.87
N ASP A 244 14.50 5.42 -3.16
CA ASP A 244 13.50 5.31 -4.24
C ASP A 244 12.98 3.88 -4.42
N ASN A 245 13.47 2.93 -3.63
CA ASN A 245 13.10 1.53 -3.57
C ASN A 245 12.12 1.16 -2.45
N LEU A 246 11.51 2.16 -1.79
CA LEU A 246 10.49 2.03 -0.73
C LEU A 246 9.14 2.62 -1.18
#